data_AF-T1CR18-F1
#
_entry.id   AF-T1CR18-F1
#
_cell.length_a   1.000
_cell.length_b   1.000
_cell.length_c   1.000
_cell.angle_alpha   90.00
_cell.angle_beta   90.00
_cell.angle_gamma   90.00
#
_symmetry.space_group_name_H-M   'P 1'
#
loop_
_entity.id
_entity.type
_entity.pdbx_description
1 polymer ?
#
loop_
_entity_poly.entity_id
_entity_poly.type
_entity_poly.pdbx_seq_one_letter_code
_entity_poly.pdbx_strand_id
1 'polypeptide(L)'
;MTPTGSSPARTLRGRLKHWGFLTARGGDLRSVSRDLIRWAIIAVPIGLVAGLGSALFLFSWQETTDFLLVDIVGITYPFAGAPATGIVVWGSSFPRILLLPVVMTGGALAAGLLIQYVAPETAGHGTDEAINSFHRREGKVRRRVPFLKIVTSVLTLASGGSGGREGPTAQVGAGFGSWWADLLHLPAKDRRIALATGLGAGVGAIFKAPLGGAIYAAEIMYMG
;
A
#
# COMPACT_ATOMS: atom_id res chain seq x y z
N MET A 1 -56.16 -5.18 -60.65
CA MET A 1 -57.18 -4.46 -59.84
C MET A 1 -56.58 -4.16 -58.46
N THR A 2 -57.19 -3.23 -57.72
CA THR A 2 -56.79 -2.70 -56.40
C THR A 2 -57.31 -3.60 -55.25
N PRO A 3 -57.09 -3.29 -53.95
CA PRO A 3 -56.21 -2.28 -53.31
C PRO A 3 -55.02 -3.01 -52.60
N THR A 4 -54.30 -2.57 -51.55
CA THR A 4 -54.35 -1.48 -50.55
C THR A 4 -52.93 -0.93 -50.24
N GLY A 5 -52.78 -0.08 -49.21
CA GLY A 5 -51.49 0.26 -48.60
C GLY A 5 -51.61 0.40 -47.07
N SER A 6 -50.47 0.46 -46.35
CA SER A 6 -50.46 0.79 -44.91
C SER A 6 -49.17 1.52 -44.48
N SER A 7 -49.29 2.45 -43.53
CA SER A 7 -48.18 3.28 -43.04
C SER A 7 -47.58 2.74 -41.75
N PRO A 8 -46.24 2.60 -41.64
CA PRO A 8 -45.56 2.19 -40.41
C PRO A 8 -45.04 3.40 -39.62
N ALA A 9 -45.92 4.35 -39.25
CA ALA A 9 -45.63 5.42 -38.28
C ALA A 9 -45.49 4.87 -36.82
N ARG A 10 -44.70 3.80 -36.64
CA ARG A 10 -44.75 2.88 -35.50
C ARG A 10 -43.39 2.48 -34.93
N THR A 11 -42.29 2.97 -35.50
CA THR A 11 -40.90 2.62 -35.12
C THR A 11 -40.26 3.54 -34.07
N LEU A 12 -40.80 4.75 -33.84
CA LEU A 12 -40.22 5.75 -32.93
C LEU A 12 -40.45 5.46 -31.43
N ARG A 13 -41.46 4.65 -31.06
CA ARG A 13 -41.79 4.39 -29.64
C ARG A 13 -40.88 3.36 -28.93
N GLY A 14 -39.97 2.70 -29.67
CA GLY A 14 -39.06 1.69 -29.11
C GLY A 14 -37.74 2.25 -28.55
N ARG A 15 -37.23 3.35 -29.09
CA ARG A 15 -35.85 3.81 -28.82
C ARG A 15 -35.64 4.60 -27.52
N LEU A 16 -36.70 4.97 -26.81
CA LEU A 16 -36.61 5.75 -25.57
C LEU A 16 -36.31 4.93 -24.32
N LYS A 17 -36.36 3.58 -24.38
CA LYS A 17 -36.03 2.72 -23.23
C LYS A 17 -34.54 2.66 -22.85
N HIS A 18 -33.63 3.20 -23.67
CA HIS A 18 -32.19 3.10 -23.40
C HIS A 18 -31.66 4.16 -22.41
N TRP A 19 -32.40 5.25 -22.16
CA TRP A 19 -32.03 6.36 -21.28
C TRP A 19 -32.32 6.09 -19.79
N GLY A 20 -32.03 4.87 -19.32
CA GLY A 20 -32.15 4.47 -17.90
C GLY A 20 -31.13 5.12 -16.94
N PHE A 21 -30.39 6.13 -17.41
CA PHE A 21 -29.29 6.79 -16.69
C PHE A 21 -29.68 8.10 -16.01
N LEU A 22 -30.89 8.64 -16.25
CA LEU A 22 -31.33 9.94 -15.69
C LEU A 22 -32.29 9.83 -14.50
N THR A 23 -32.76 8.64 -14.13
CA THR A 23 -33.42 8.41 -12.83
C THR A 23 -32.38 8.27 -11.72
N ALA A 24 -31.66 9.36 -11.45
CA ALA A 24 -30.91 9.51 -10.21
C ALA A 24 -31.92 9.42 -9.05
N ARG A 25 -31.92 8.29 -8.34
CA ARG A 25 -32.70 8.14 -7.11
C ARG A 25 -32.33 9.29 -6.18
N GLY A 26 -33.34 9.98 -5.64
CA GLY A 26 -33.14 10.83 -4.47
C GLY A 26 -32.58 9.97 -3.34
N GLY A 27 -31.27 10.06 -3.10
CA GLY A 27 -30.61 9.34 -2.03
C GLY A 27 -31.08 9.88 -0.69
N ASP A 28 -31.64 9.02 0.15
CA ASP A 28 -31.98 9.40 1.52
C ASP A 28 -30.72 9.89 2.22
N LEU A 29 -30.71 11.17 2.63
CA LEU A 29 -29.59 11.75 3.36
C LEU A 29 -29.30 10.98 4.66
N ARG A 30 -30.29 10.28 5.22
CA ARG A 30 -30.15 9.38 6.37
C ARG A 30 -29.55 8.01 6.01
N SER A 31 -29.55 7.56 4.75
CA SER A 31 -28.76 6.39 4.34
C SER A 31 -27.30 6.78 4.13
N VAL A 32 -27.04 7.85 3.36
CA VAL A 32 -25.68 8.33 3.05
C VAL A 32 -24.89 8.64 4.32
N SER A 33 -25.50 9.33 5.29
CA SER A 33 -24.87 9.63 6.59
C SER A 33 -24.58 8.39 7.43
N ARG A 34 -25.45 7.36 7.41
CA ARG A 34 -25.18 6.07 8.09
C ARG A 34 -24.01 5.32 7.45
N ASP A 35 -23.92 5.29 6.13
CA ASP A 35 -22.80 4.65 5.43
C ASP A 35 -21.48 5.39 5.69
N LEU A 36 -21.50 6.73 5.70
CA LEU A 36 -20.33 7.55 6.07
C LEU A 36 -19.88 7.30 7.52
N ILE A 37 -20.80 7.25 8.48
CA ILE A 37 -20.48 6.95 9.89
C ILE A 37 -19.92 5.53 10.02
N ARG A 38 -20.53 4.53 9.36
CA ARG A 38 -20.04 3.15 9.33
C ARG A 38 -18.60 3.07 8.80
N TRP A 39 -18.32 3.72 7.68
CA TRP A 39 -16.98 3.71 7.10
C TRP A 39 -15.96 4.53 7.90
N ALA A 40 -16.35 5.64 8.54
CA ALA A 40 -15.47 6.38 9.45
C ALA A 40 -15.03 5.53 10.65
N ILE A 41 -15.97 4.80 11.28
CA ILE A 41 -15.69 3.90 12.42
C ILE A 41 -14.76 2.75 12.01
N ILE A 42 -14.85 2.25 10.77
CA ILE A 42 -13.96 1.20 10.25
C ILE A 42 -12.59 1.79 9.85
N ALA A 43 -12.57 2.95 9.20
CA ALA A 43 -11.37 3.53 8.61
C ALA A 43 -10.43 4.20 9.62
N VAL A 44 -10.95 4.81 10.70
CA VAL A 44 -10.09 5.50 11.69
C VAL A 44 -9.12 4.53 12.41
N PRO A 45 -9.54 3.36 12.93
CA PRO A 45 -8.61 2.38 13.49
C PRO A 45 -7.60 1.86 12.46
N ILE A 46 -8.05 1.59 11.22
CA ILE A 46 -7.17 1.15 10.13
C ILE A 46 -6.10 2.20 9.83
N GLY A 47 -6.51 3.47 9.73
CA GLY A 47 -5.60 4.60 9.46
C GLY A 47 -4.59 4.83 10.57
N LEU A 48 -5.01 4.74 11.84
CA LEU A 48 -4.13 4.83 13.00
C LEU A 48 -3.10 3.69 13.02
N VAL A 49 -3.54 2.44 12.85
CA VAL A 49 -2.65 1.27 12.90
C VAL A 49 -1.71 1.22 11.67
N ALA A 50 -2.18 1.55 10.47
CA ALA A 50 -1.34 1.65 9.27
C ALA A 50 -0.34 2.82 9.35
N GLY A 51 -0.75 3.96 9.91
CA GLY A 51 0.13 5.10 10.17
C GLY A 51 1.22 4.79 11.19
N LEU A 52 0.85 4.15 12.31
CA LEU A 52 1.81 3.67 13.31
C LEU A 52 2.75 2.58 12.74
N GLY A 53 2.23 1.68 11.90
CA GLY A 53 3.05 0.69 11.19
C GLY A 53 4.06 1.32 10.22
N SER A 54 3.67 2.38 9.53
CA SER A 54 4.56 3.16 8.64
C SER A 54 5.59 3.99 9.43
N ALA A 55 5.20 4.53 10.59
CA ALA A 55 6.11 5.24 11.48
C ALA A 55 7.14 4.30 12.14
N LEU A 56 6.70 3.13 12.61
CA LEU A 56 7.58 2.06 13.12
C LEU A 56 8.55 1.59 12.03
N PHE A 57 8.07 1.35 10.81
CA PHE A 57 8.92 0.99 9.68
C PHE A 57 9.96 2.08 9.35
N LEU A 58 9.56 3.36 9.32
CA LEU A 58 10.48 4.48 9.11
C LEU A 58 11.56 4.54 10.19
N PHE A 59 11.16 4.45 11.46
CA PHE A 59 12.07 4.49 12.61
C PHE A 59 13.04 3.30 12.57
N SER A 60 12.54 2.07 12.47
CA SER A 60 13.39 0.87 12.39
C SER A 60 14.30 0.88 11.16
N TRP A 61 13.85 1.40 10.01
CA TRP A 61 14.71 1.56 8.84
C TRP A 61 15.82 2.59 9.09
N GLN A 62 15.51 3.74 9.68
CA GLN A 62 16.51 4.77 9.97
C GLN A 62 17.53 4.27 10.99
N GLU A 63 17.12 3.84 12.19
CA GLU A 63 18.04 3.37 13.24
C GLU A 63 18.95 2.23 12.74
N THR A 64 18.42 1.32 11.90
CA THR A 64 19.22 0.25 11.30
C THR A 64 20.18 0.77 10.23
N THR A 65 19.79 1.80 9.44
CA THR A 65 20.67 2.42 8.43
C THR A 65 21.80 3.18 9.11
N ASP A 66 21.47 3.95 10.15
CA ASP A 66 22.40 4.74 10.94
C ASP A 66 23.44 3.82 11.61
N PHE A 67 23.01 2.74 12.27
CA PHE A 67 23.89 1.71 12.83
C PHE A 67 24.77 0.99 11.77
N LEU A 68 24.16 0.54 10.66
CA LEU A 68 24.88 -0.25 9.65
C LEU A 68 25.88 0.59 8.84
N LEU A 69 25.57 1.85 8.52
CA LEU A 69 26.39 2.68 7.62
C LEU A 69 27.25 3.71 8.37
N VAL A 70 26.78 4.29 9.48
CA VAL A 70 27.59 5.25 10.26
C VAL A 70 28.49 4.51 11.25
N ASP A 71 27.93 3.74 12.18
CA ASP A 71 28.73 3.16 13.28
C ASP A 71 29.72 2.08 12.80
N ILE A 72 29.22 1.13 12.00
CA ILE A 72 30.05 0.02 11.50
C ILE A 72 30.97 0.48 10.37
N VAL A 73 30.42 1.03 9.29
CA VAL A 73 31.17 1.34 8.05
C VAL A 73 31.86 2.71 8.10
N GLY A 74 31.38 3.66 8.90
CA GLY A 74 32.00 4.99 9.04
C GLY A 74 31.62 6.00 7.96
N ILE A 75 30.47 5.85 7.31
CA ILE A 75 30.00 6.74 6.23
C ILE A 75 29.05 7.81 6.79
N THR A 76 29.37 9.08 6.54
CA THR A 76 28.42 10.20 6.68
C THR A 76 27.67 10.40 5.37
N TYR A 77 26.36 10.12 5.35
CA TYR A 77 25.46 10.51 4.25
C TYR A 77 24.85 11.90 4.50
N PRO A 78 24.57 12.69 3.45
CA PRO A 78 23.96 14.00 3.59
C PRO A 78 22.50 13.89 4.03
N PHE A 79 22.18 14.50 5.18
CA PHE A 79 20.80 14.69 5.64
C PHE A 79 20.13 15.89 4.96
N ALA A 80 18.80 15.98 5.05
CA ALA A 80 18.05 17.08 4.46
C ALA A 80 18.44 18.43 5.09
N GLY A 81 19.03 19.33 4.29
CA GLY A 81 19.57 20.62 4.75
C GLY A 81 21.09 20.63 5.00
N ALA A 82 21.80 19.52 4.80
CA ALA A 82 23.26 19.49 4.88
C ALA A 82 23.92 20.34 3.75
N PRO A 83 25.05 21.02 4.02
CA PRO A 83 25.80 21.75 2.99
C PRO A 83 26.30 20.84 1.87
N ALA A 84 26.31 21.34 0.62
CA ALA A 84 26.75 20.59 -0.56
C ALA A 84 28.21 20.11 -0.52
N THR A 85 29.04 20.69 0.35
CA THR A 85 30.43 20.23 0.62
C THR A 85 30.50 18.92 1.41
N GLY A 86 29.41 18.47 2.04
CA GLY A 86 29.34 17.21 2.78
C GLY A 86 28.83 15.99 2.00
N ILE A 87 28.59 16.10 0.69
CA ILE A 87 27.84 15.11 -0.10
C ILE A 87 28.49 13.71 -0.10
N VAL A 88 29.81 13.62 -0.31
CA VAL A 88 30.62 12.44 0.01
C VAL A 88 32.01 12.90 0.44
N VAL A 89 32.21 13.11 1.74
CA VAL A 89 33.56 13.09 2.31
C VAL A 89 33.94 11.62 2.47
N TRP A 90 34.86 11.13 1.64
CA TRP A 90 35.49 9.84 1.86
C TRP A 90 36.29 9.92 3.16
N GLY A 91 35.69 9.46 4.26
CA GLY A 91 36.33 9.48 5.57
C GLY A 91 37.68 8.78 5.53
N SER A 92 38.68 9.36 6.18
CA SER A 92 40.07 8.86 6.19
C SER A 92 40.25 7.45 6.78
N SER A 93 39.17 6.86 7.29
CA SER A 93 39.01 5.47 7.74
C SER A 93 38.96 4.44 6.59
N PHE A 94 39.95 4.47 5.68
CA PHE A 94 40.11 3.52 4.56
C PHE A 94 39.84 2.03 4.89
N PRO A 95 40.22 1.46 6.06
CA PRO A 95 39.90 0.05 6.36
C PRO A 95 38.42 -0.23 6.65
N ARG A 96 37.60 0.76 7.07
CA ARG A 96 36.18 0.50 7.41
C ARG A 96 35.27 0.40 6.19
N ILE A 97 35.57 1.12 5.10
CA ILE A 97 34.72 1.10 3.90
C ILE A 97 34.72 -0.28 3.20
N LEU A 98 35.74 -1.10 3.46
CA LEU A 98 35.79 -2.52 3.06
C LEU A 98 34.73 -3.39 3.74
N LEU A 99 34.03 -2.88 4.77
CA LEU A 99 32.88 -3.53 5.37
C LEU A 99 31.58 -3.34 4.56
N LEU A 100 31.53 -2.42 3.57
CA LEU A 100 30.34 -2.23 2.73
C LEU A 100 29.83 -3.53 2.10
N PRO A 101 30.65 -4.33 1.37
CA PRO A 101 30.17 -5.57 0.77
C PRO A 101 29.68 -6.58 1.82
N VAL A 102 30.29 -6.59 3.02
CA VAL A 102 29.91 -7.47 4.13
C VAL A 102 28.54 -7.08 4.69
N VAL A 103 28.30 -5.78 4.92
CA VAL A 103 27.01 -5.25 5.38
C VAL A 103 25.91 -5.45 4.34
N MET A 104 26.17 -5.09 3.07
CA MET A 104 25.19 -5.23 1.98
C MET A 104 24.83 -6.70 1.73
N THR A 105 25.83 -7.60 1.64
CA THR A 105 25.60 -9.03 1.43
C THR A 105 24.97 -9.68 2.66
N GLY A 106 25.38 -9.28 3.88
CA GLY A 106 24.83 -9.79 5.14
C GLY A 106 23.35 -9.43 5.31
N GLY A 107 22.96 -8.18 5.05
CA GLY A 107 21.57 -7.75 5.11
C GLY A 107 20.70 -8.39 4.03
N ALA A 108 21.20 -8.45 2.78
CA ALA A 108 20.52 -9.13 1.68
C ALA A 108 20.34 -10.64 1.95
N LEU A 109 21.36 -11.31 2.51
CA LEU A 109 21.29 -12.73 2.88
C LEU A 109 20.31 -12.93 4.05
N ALA A 110 20.36 -12.11 5.10
CA ALA A 110 19.45 -12.20 6.23
C ALA A 110 17.99 -11.99 5.81
N ALA A 111 17.71 -10.98 4.97
CA ALA A 111 16.39 -10.74 4.39
C ALA A 111 15.96 -11.91 3.48
N GLY A 112 16.84 -12.39 2.61
CA GLY A 112 16.58 -13.51 1.70
C GLY A 112 16.23 -14.80 2.44
N LEU A 113 17.01 -15.17 3.46
CA LEU A 113 16.74 -16.33 4.32
C LEU A 113 15.41 -16.18 5.07
N LEU A 114 15.11 -15.00 5.61
CA LEU A 114 13.87 -14.73 6.34
C LEU A 114 12.63 -14.83 5.41
N ILE A 115 12.73 -14.31 4.19
CA ILE A 115 11.69 -14.45 3.16
C ILE A 115 11.54 -15.92 2.76
N GLN A 116 12.65 -16.60 2.42
CA GLN A 116 12.63 -17.97 1.89
C GLN A 116 12.09 -19.00 2.88
N TYR A 117 12.51 -18.93 4.14
CA TYR A 117 12.22 -19.97 5.14
C TYR A 117 11.05 -19.63 6.08
N VAL A 118 10.75 -18.35 6.33
CA VAL A 118 9.72 -17.95 7.30
C VAL A 118 8.47 -17.39 6.62
N ALA A 119 8.62 -16.44 5.69
CA ALA A 119 7.47 -15.77 5.07
C ALA A 119 7.67 -15.41 3.57
N PRO A 120 7.51 -16.38 2.65
CA PRO A 120 7.55 -16.13 1.21
C PRO A 120 6.53 -15.10 0.73
N GLU A 121 5.40 -14.96 1.45
CA GLU A 121 4.40 -13.90 1.24
C GLU A 121 4.91 -12.46 1.43
N THR A 122 6.13 -12.26 1.92
CA THR A 122 6.75 -10.93 2.07
C THR A 122 7.76 -10.59 0.97
N ALA A 123 7.94 -11.46 -0.03
CA ALA A 123 8.76 -11.22 -1.21
C ALA A 123 8.25 -10.05 -2.08
N GLY A 124 9.10 -9.57 -2.99
CA GLY A 124 8.78 -8.50 -3.95
C GLY A 124 8.51 -7.13 -3.30
N HIS A 125 7.98 -6.19 -4.07
CA HIS A 125 7.67 -4.84 -3.58
C HIS A 125 6.58 -4.88 -2.49
N GLY A 126 5.54 -5.69 -2.69
CA GLY A 126 4.46 -5.92 -1.71
C GLY A 126 3.12 -5.29 -2.10
N THR A 127 3.14 -4.28 -2.98
CA THR A 127 1.98 -3.80 -3.76
C THR A 127 1.28 -4.97 -4.44
N ASP A 128 2.05 -5.80 -5.13
CA ASP A 128 1.56 -6.88 -5.99
C ASP A 128 0.81 -7.94 -5.18
N GLU A 129 1.28 -8.23 -3.97
CA GLU A 129 0.62 -9.15 -3.04
C GLU A 129 -0.63 -8.52 -2.38
N ALA A 130 -0.69 -7.21 -2.23
CA ALA A 130 -1.91 -6.50 -1.82
C ALA A 130 -2.99 -6.52 -2.94
N ILE A 131 -2.60 -6.24 -4.19
CA ILE A 131 -3.46 -6.35 -5.39
C ILE A 131 -3.95 -7.80 -5.57
N ASN A 132 -3.05 -8.78 -5.48
CA ASN A 132 -3.35 -10.21 -5.51
C ASN A 132 -4.33 -10.61 -4.40
N SER A 133 -4.13 -10.11 -3.19
CA SER A 133 -5.01 -10.40 -2.05
C SER A 133 -6.39 -9.76 -2.22
N PHE A 134 -6.46 -8.54 -2.75
CA PHE A 134 -7.71 -7.86 -3.12
C PHE A 134 -8.46 -8.65 -4.19
N HIS A 135 -7.86 -8.89 -5.36
CA HIS A 135 -8.53 -9.54 -6.48
C HIS A 135 -8.77 -11.04 -6.25
N ARG A 136 -7.72 -11.82 -5.96
CA ARG A 136 -7.75 -13.29 -6.02
C ARG A 136 -7.99 -13.97 -4.67
N ARG A 137 -7.96 -13.24 -3.54
CA ARG A 137 -8.12 -13.79 -2.19
C ARG A 137 -9.19 -13.10 -1.34
N GLU A 138 -10.21 -12.50 -1.95
CA GLU A 138 -11.35 -11.89 -1.24
C GLU A 138 -10.98 -10.73 -0.30
N GLY A 139 -9.79 -10.13 -0.46
CA GLY A 139 -9.22 -9.16 0.48
C GLY A 139 -8.56 -9.77 1.72
N LYS A 140 -8.20 -11.06 1.70
CA LYS A 140 -7.53 -11.75 2.83
C LYS A 140 -6.01 -11.69 2.70
N VAL A 141 -5.37 -11.08 3.69
CA VAL A 141 -3.91 -11.08 3.91
C VAL A 141 -3.61 -11.88 5.19
N ARG A 142 -2.54 -12.67 5.20
CA ARG A 142 -2.14 -13.43 6.40
C ARG A 142 -1.67 -12.46 7.50
N ARG A 143 -2.17 -12.62 8.74
CA ARG A 143 -1.92 -11.70 9.87
C ARG A 143 -0.44 -11.49 10.23
N ARG A 144 0.45 -12.41 9.82
CA ARG A 144 1.91 -12.28 9.99
C ARG A 144 2.59 -11.37 8.95
N VAL A 145 1.93 -11.05 7.84
CA VAL A 145 2.49 -10.26 6.72
C VAL A 145 2.95 -8.87 7.16
N PRO A 146 2.15 -8.03 7.89
CA PRO A 146 2.59 -6.68 8.23
C PRO A 146 3.88 -6.68 9.05
N PHE A 147 3.92 -7.47 10.12
CA PHE A 147 5.07 -7.55 11.02
C PHE A 147 6.31 -8.08 10.31
N LEU A 148 6.19 -9.17 9.55
CA LEU A 148 7.35 -9.76 8.86
C LEU A 148 7.80 -8.92 7.67
N LYS A 149 6.90 -8.20 6.98
CA LYS A 149 7.25 -7.28 5.90
C LYS A 149 8.03 -6.07 6.41
N ILE A 150 7.70 -5.55 7.60
CA ILE A 150 8.54 -4.53 8.25
C ILE A 150 9.96 -5.06 8.41
N VAL A 151 10.15 -6.23 9.02
CA VAL A 151 11.48 -6.80 9.27
C VAL A 151 12.25 -7.10 7.98
N THR A 152 11.65 -7.77 6.99
CA THR A 152 12.35 -8.11 5.73
C THR A 152 12.68 -6.87 4.88
N SER A 153 11.84 -5.85 4.94
CA SER A 153 12.08 -4.59 4.21
C SER A 153 13.07 -3.69 4.92
N VAL A 154 13.09 -3.64 6.26
CA VAL A 154 14.14 -2.97 7.03
C VAL A 154 15.49 -3.61 6.74
N LEU A 155 15.62 -4.94 6.85
CA LEU A 155 16.87 -5.65 6.56
C LEU A 155 17.39 -5.36 5.13
N THR A 156 16.50 -5.44 4.12
CA THR A 156 16.87 -5.15 2.72
C THR A 156 17.29 -3.70 2.51
N LEU A 157 16.48 -2.74 2.97
CA LEU A 157 16.65 -1.33 2.60
C LEU A 157 17.64 -0.59 3.51
N ALA A 158 17.85 -1.02 4.75
CA ALA A 158 18.82 -0.41 5.67
C ALA A 158 20.25 -0.89 5.39
N SER A 159 20.43 -2.10 4.85
CA SER A 159 21.73 -2.56 4.34
C SER A 159 22.05 -2.04 2.93
N GLY A 160 21.40 -0.96 2.48
CA GLY A 160 21.65 -0.35 1.16
C GLY A 160 21.09 -1.10 -0.05
N GLY A 161 20.15 -2.02 0.13
CA GLY A 161 19.46 -2.69 -0.98
C GLY A 161 18.57 -1.71 -1.77
N SER A 162 18.54 -1.87 -3.10
CA SER A 162 17.74 -0.99 -3.97
C SER A 162 16.24 -1.29 -3.85
N GLY A 163 15.46 -0.27 -3.49
CA GLY A 163 14.00 -0.35 -3.41
C GLY A 163 13.39 0.91 -2.79
N GLY A 164 12.06 1.02 -2.94
CA GLY A 164 11.28 2.09 -2.34
C GLY A 164 10.66 1.71 -0.99
N ARG A 165 10.05 2.70 -0.33
CA ARG A 165 9.43 2.56 1.00
C ARG A 165 7.91 2.43 0.94
N GLU A 166 7.32 2.78 -0.20
CA GLU A 166 5.91 2.63 -0.56
C GLU A 166 5.45 1.17 -0.63
N GLY A 167 6.19 0.27 -1.29
CA GLY A 167 5.83 -1.15 -1.37
C GLY A 167 5.63 -1.81 0.01
N PRO A 168 6.61 -1.69 0.94
CA PRO A 168 6.49 -2.17 2.31
C PRO A 168 5.29 -1.56 3.05
N THR A 169 5.15 -0.23 3.08
CA THR A 169 4.06 0.42 3.86
C THR A 169 2.68 0.18 3.26
N ALA A 170 2.57 0.05 1.93
CA ALA A 170 1.38 -0.40 1.24
C ALA A 170 0.95 -1.81 1.69
N GLN A 171 1.87 -2.78 1.71
CA GLN A 171 1.57 -4.16 2.11
C GLN A 171 1.27 -4.29 3.61
N VAL A 172 1.98 -3.52 4.46
CA VAL A 172 1.74 -3.41 5.90
C VAL A 172 0.35 -2.87 6.18
N GLY A 173 0.00 -1.72 5.58
CA GLY A 173 -1.31 -1.10 5.70
C GLY A 173 -2.44 -1.99 5.17
N ALA A 174 -2.26 -2.59 3.99
CA ALA A 174 -3.20 -3.56 3.40
C ALA A 174 -3.48 -4.74 4.35
N GLY A 175 -2.43 -5.31 4.96
CA GLY A 175 -2.57 -6.42 5.90
C GLY A 175 -3.27 -6.05 7.21
N PHE A 176 -3.04 -4.84 7.74
CA PHE A 176 -3.81 -4.33 8.88
C PHE A 176 -5.27 -4.05 8.52
N GLY A 177 -5.55 -3.47 7.36
CA GLY A 177 -6.92 -3.28 6.86
C GLY A 177 -7.68 -4.60 6.67
N SER A 178 -7.02 -5.61 6.11
CA SER A 178 -7.53 -6.98 6.01
C SER A 178 -7.78 -7.61 7.39
N TRP A 179 -6.87 -7.45 8.35
CA TRP A 179 -7.01 -8.03 9.69
C TRP A 179 -8.13 -7.35 10.51
N TRP A 180 -8.28 -6.03 10.39
CA TRP A 180 -9.40 -5.31 11.01
C TRP A 180 -10.75 -5.75 10.45
N ALA A 181 -10.83 -5.96 9.13
CA ALA A 181 -12.02 -6.51 8.49
C ALA A 181 -12.30 -7.98 8.86
N ASP A 182 -11.26 -8.79 9.10
CA ASP A 182 -11.36 -10.12 9.69
C ASP A 182 -11.99 -10.08 11.09
N LEU A 183 -11.49 -9.19 11.96
CA LEU A 183 -11.96 -9.03 13.34
C LEU A 183 -13.43 -8.57 13.39
N LEU A 184 -13.80 -7.64 12.52
CA LEU A 184 -15.16 -7.16 12.34
C LEU A 184 -16.05 -8.10 11.48
N HIS A 185 -15.54 -9.28 11.11
CA HIS A 185 -16.25 -10.32 10.34
C HIS A 185 -16.86 -9.79 9.02
N LEU A 186 -16.22 -8.80 8.39
CA LEU A 186 -16.74 -8.11 7.21
C LEU A 186 -16.78 -9.03 5.97
N PRO A 187 -17.82 -8.91 5.12
CA PRO A 187 -17.92 -9.65 3.86
C PRO A 187 -16.79 -9.25 2.90
N ALA A 188 -16.47 -10.13 1.94
CA ALA A 188 -15.37 -9.96 0.99
C ALA A 188 -15.33 -8.58 0.28
N LYS A 189 -16.50 -8.00 -0.04
CA LYS A 189 -16.61 -6.65 -0.62
C LYS A 189 -16.08 -5.58 0.34
N ASP A 190 -16.56 -5.57 1.57
CA ASP A 190 -16.20 -4.56 2.57
C ASP A 190 -14.75 -4.77 3.07
N ARG A 191 -14.29 -6.02 3.09
CA ARG A 191 -12.90 -6.41 3.38
C ARG A 191 -11.91 -5.91 2.32
N ARG A 192 -12.26 -6.01 1.03
CA ARG A 192 -11.50 -5.41 -0.08
C ARG A 192 -11.36 -3.90 0.09
N ILE A 193 -12.45 -3.21 0.45
CA ILE A 193 -12.42 -1.76 0.73
C ILE A 193 -11.51 -1.47 1.93
N ALA A 194 -11.65 -2.19 3.03
CA ALA A 194 -10.82 -1.99 4.23
C ALA A 194 -9.32 -2.24 3.97
N LEU A 195 -8.96 -3.24 3.16
CA LEU A 195 -7.60 -3.49 2.67
C LEU A 195 -7.09 -2.28 1.87
N ALA A 196 -7.87 -1.77 0.92
CA ALA A 196 -7.49 -0.60 0.12
C ALA A 196 -7.36 0.67 0.99
N THR A 197 -8.25 0.89 1.96
CA THR A 197 -8.13 1.97 2.97
C THR A 197 -6.84 1.86 3.76
N GLY A 198 -6.46 0.64 4.18
CA GLY A 198 -5.21 0.38 4.88
C GLY A 198 -3.98 0.67 4.02
N LEU A 199 -3.98 0.21 2.77
CA LEU A 199 -2.92 0.50 1.79
C LEU A 199 -2.75 2.02 1.57
N GLY A 200 -3.87 2.72 1.34
CA GLY A 200 -3.86 4.17 1.12
C GLY A 200 -3.44 4.97 2.35
N ALA A 201 -3.75 4.49 3.56
CA ALA A 201 -3.26 5.07 4.79
C ALA A 201 -1.76 4.86 4.98
N GLY A 202 -1.23 3.66 4.70
CA GLY A 202 0.21 3.38 4.77
C GLY A 202 1.03 4.21 3.77
N VAL A 203 0.55 4.29 2.53
CA VAL A 203 1.16 5.11 1.46
C VAL A 203 1.00 6.62 1.74
N GLY A 204 -0.15 7.04 2.26
CA GLY A 204 -0.39 8.42 2.67
C GLY A 204 0.52 8.85 3.82
N ALA A 205 0.81 7.95 4.77
CA ALA A 205 1.71 8.20 5.89
C ALA A 205 3.18 8.30 5.46
N ILE A 206 3.69 7.36 4.65
CA ILE A 206 5.12 7.35 4.25
C ILE A 206 5.49 8.60 3.45
N PHE A 207 4.60 9.06 2.56
CA PHE A 207 4.81 10.26 1.74
C PHE A 207 4.31 11.57 2.40
N LYS A 208 3.71 11.51 3.60
CA LYS A 208 3.01 12.63 4.26
C LYS A 208 1.93 13.28 3.36
N ALA A 209 1.32 12.49 2.48
CA ALA A 209 0.43 12.92 1.42
C ALA A 209 -0.89 12.11 1.45
N PRO A 210 -1.81 12.39 2.41
CA PRO A 210 -2.99 11.55 2.64
C PRO A 210 -3.93 11.47 1.43
N LEU A 211 -4.13 12.58 0.71
CA LEU A 211 -4.91 12.59 -0.53
C LEU A 211 -4.24 11.78 -1.65
N GLY A 212 -2.91 11.86 -1.77
CA GLY A 212 -2.15 11.05 -2.73
C GLY A 212 -2.25 9.55 -2.43
N GLY A 213 -2.12 9.15 -1.16
CA GLY A 213 -2.31 7.76 -0.73
C GLY A 213 -3.72 7.24 -1.00
N ALA A 214 -4.75 8.07 -0.80
CA ALA A 214 -6.14 7.70 -1.11
C ALA A 214 -6.40 7.52 -2.61
N ILE A 215 -5.86 8.41 -3.46
CA ILE A 215 -5.96 8.30 -4.93
C ILE A 215 -5.19 7.07 -5.42
N TYR A 216 -3.94 6.90 -4.98
CA TYR A 216 -3.09 5.74 -5.31
C TYR A 216 -3.77 4.41 -4.96
N ALA A 217 -4.39 4.31 -3.78
CA ALA A 217 -5.10 3.11 -3.36
C ALA A 217 -6.39 2.82 -4.15
N ALA A 218 -7.01 3.82 -4.75
CA ALA A 218 -8.10 3.61 -5.70
C ALA A 218 -7.54 3.14 -7.05
N GLU A 219 -6.58 3.87 -7.61
CA GLU A 219 -6.00 3.62 -8.92
C GLU A 219 -5.35 2.23 -9.03
N ILE A 220 -4.47 1.87 -8.09
CA ILE A 220 -3.74 0.58 -8.13
C ILE A 220 -4.66 -0.64 -7.94
N MET A 221 -5.82 -0.47 -7.31
CA MET A 221 -6.84 -1.51 -7.15
C MET A 221 -7.78 -1.63 -8.37
N TYR A 222 -7.73 -0.69 -9.32
CA TYR A 222 -8.45 -0.77 -10.60
C TYR A 222 -7.56 -1.25 -11.76
N MET A 223 -6.24 -1.36 -11.57
CA MET A 223 -5.27 -1.75 -12.61
C MET A 223 -4.84 -3.25 -12.59
N GLY A 224 -5.42 -4.10 -11.73
CA GLY A 224 -4.97 -5.49 -11.50
C GLY A 224 -6.02 -6.59 -11.55
#